data_AF-A0A537K5P7-F1
#
_entry.id   AF-A0A537K5P7-F1
#
_cell.length_a   1.000
_cell.length_b   1.000
_cell.length_c   1.000
_cell.angle_alpha   90.00
_cell.angle_beta   90.00
_cell.angle_gamma   90.00
#
_symmetry.space_group_name_H-M   'P 1'
#
loop_
_entity.id
_entity.type
_entity.pdbx_description
1 polymer ?
#
loop_
_entity_poly.entity_id
_entity_poly.type
_entity_poly.pdbx_seq_one_letter_code
_entity_poly.pdbx_strand_id
1 'polypeptide(L)'
;MTRSARDLFQEAMRLDPKERVALTGLLIESLDLKSEEGVEEAWVAEIEHRMAELDSGAVKPIPWSELRTRLHRGSRAPNNR
;
A
#
# COMPACT_ATOMS: atom_id res chain seq x y z
N MET A 1 -18.43 -26.31 3.34
CA MET A 1 -17.13 -26.43 4.02
C MET A 1 -16.18 -25.45 3.34
N THR A 2 -15.74 -24.42 4.03
CA THR A 2 -14.78 -23.46 3.47
C THR A 2 -13.37 -24.02 3.65
N ARG A 3 -12.60 -24.11 2.56
CA ARG A 3 -11.18 -24.50 2.64
C ARG A 3 -10.40 -23.43 3.43
N SER A 4 -9.39 -23.84 4.20
CA SER A 4 -8.56 -22.85 4.91
C SER A 4 -7.72 -22.05 3.92
N ALA A 5 -7.32 -20.83 4.30
CA ALA A 5 -6.42 -20.01 3.48
C ALA A 5 -5.11 -20.74 3.15
N ARG A 6 -4.63 -21.61 4.06
CA ARG A 6 -3.44 -22.43 3.86
C ARG A 6 -3.68 -23.50 2.79
N ASP A 7 -4.84 -24.14 2.77
CA ASP A 7 -5.18 -25.15 1.77
C ASP A 7 -5.29 -24.52 0.37
N LEU A 8 -5.95 -23.36 0.28
CA LEU A 8 -6.06 -22.59 -0.97
C LEU A 8 -4.69 -22.10 -1.46
N PHE A 9 -3.80 -21.68 -0.55
CA PHE A 9 -2.43 -21.32 -0.91
C PHE A 9 -1.66 -22.52 -1.50
N GLN A 10 -1.76 -23.70 -0.88
CA GLN A 10 -1.10 -24.91 -1.40
C GLN A 10 -1.63 -25.31 -2.78
N GLU A 11 -2.91 -25.09 -3.03
CA GLU A 11 -3.49 -25.28 -4.36
C GLU A 11 -2.98 -24.24 -5.37
N ALA A 12 -2.95 -22.95 -4.99
CA ALA A 12 -2.43 -21.88 -5.83
C ALA A 12 -0.95 -22.06 -6.18
N MET A 13 -0.15 -22.72 -5.33
CA MET A 13 1.25 -23.02 -5.64
C MET A 13 1.42 -24.02 -6.80
N ARG A 14 0.37 -24.74 -7.21
CA ARG A 14 0.39 -25.61 -8.40
C ARG A 14 0.23 -24.84 -9.71
N LEU A 15 -0.28 -23.60 -9.64
CA LEU A 15 -0.39 -22.71 -10.80
C LEU A 15 0.98 -22.21 -11.25
N ASP A 16 1.09 -21.84 -12.50
CA ASP A 16 2.31 -21.19 -13.00
C ASP A 16 2.50 -19.78 -12.37
N PRO A 17 3.72 -19.20 -12.44
CA PRO A 17 3.97 -17.90 -11.84
C PRO A 17 3.05 -16.77 -12.32
N LYS A 18 2.63 -16.76 -13.59
CA LYS A 18 1.75 -15.72 -14.14
C LYS A 18 0.34 -15.85 -13.60
N GLU A 19 -0.18 -17.07 -13.53
CA GLU A 19 -1.50 -17.35 -12.96
C GLU A 19 -1.56 -17.00 -11.46
N ARG A 20 -0.46 -17.21 -10.72
CA ARG A 20 -0.37 -16.76 -9.32
C ARG A 20 -0.41 -15.24 -9.18
N VAL A 21 0.22 -14.50 -10.09
CA VAL A 21 0.12 -13.02 -10.12
C VAL A 21 -1.32 -12.60 -10.40
N ALA A 22 -1.98 -13.22 -11.39
CA ALA A 22 -3.37 -12.94 -11.70
C ALA A 22 -4.30 -13.22 -10.50
N LEU A 23 -4.13 -14.36 -9.83
CA LEU A 23 -4.88 -14.69 -8.61
C LEU A 23 -4.62 -13.68 -7.48
N THR A 24 -3.38 -13.22 -7.32
CA THR A 24 -3.05 -12.19 -6.32
C THR A 24 -3.78 -10.87 -6.61
N GLY A 25 -3.86 -10.47 -7.88
CA GLY A 25 -4.62 -9.28 -8.30
C GLY A 25 -6.10 -9.40 -7.95
N LEU A 26 -6.75 -10.51 -8.31
CA LEU A 26 -8.16 -10.76 -7.98
C LEU A 26 -8.43 -10.75 -6.47
N LEU A 27 -7.50 -11.28 -5.67
CA LEU A 27 -7.60 -11.25 -4.21
C LEU A 27 -7.49 -9.82 -3.68
N ILE A 28 -6.56 -9.01 -4.20
CA ILE A 28 -6.43 -7.59 -3.81
C ILE A 28 -7.68 -6.80 -4.19
N GLU A 29 -8.19 -6.97 -5.41
CA GLU A 29 -9.45 -6.35 -5.87
C GLU A 29 -10.64 -6.75 -4.98
N SER A 30 -10.68 -8.01 -4.52
CA SER A 30 -11.73 -8.46 -3.59
C SER A 30 -11.66 -7.82 -2.19
N LEU A 31 -10.52 -7.24 -1.82
CA LEU A 31 -10.38 -6.49 -0.57
C LEU A 31 -10.83 -5.03 -0.73
N ASP A 32 -10.90 -4.54 -1.97
CA ASP A 32 -11.35 -3.19 -2.32
C ASP A 32 -12.88 -3.02 -2.26
N LEU A 33 -13.58 -3.99 -1.64
CA LEU A 33 -15.04 -4.03 -1.49
C LEU A 33 -15.59 -3.01 -0.47
N LYS A 34 -14.75 -2.15 0.10
CA LYS A 34 -15.22 -0.98 0.84
C LYS A 34 -15.08 0.23 -0.06
N SER A 35 -16.18 0.60 -0.70
CA SER A 35 -16.42 2.00 -1.02
C SER A 35 -16.37 2.78 0.30
N GLU A 36 -15.18 3.24 0.68
CA GLU A 36 -15.05 4.21 1.76
C GLU A 36 -15.54 5.53 1.19
N GLU A 37 -16.86 5.67 1.14
CA GLU A 37 -17.56 6.86 0.68
C GLU A 37 -16.98 8.07 1.42
N GLY A 38 -16.45 9.06 0.71
CA GLY A 38 -15.73 10.20 1.29
C GLY A 38 -14.21 10.08 1.33
N VAL A 39 -13.60 8.94 0.99
CA VAL A 39 -12.13 8.80 0.97
C VAL A 39 -11.52 9.61 -0.16
N GLU A 40 -12.09 9.55 -1.36
CA GLU A 40 -11.60 10.36 -2.48
C GLU A 40 -11.70 11.85 -2.14
N GLU A 41 -12.83 12.28 -1.58
CA GLU A 41 -13.05 13.66 -1.15
C GLU A 41 -12.08 14.08 -0.03
N ALA A 42 -11.80 13.19 0.94
CA ALA A 42 -10.82 13.43 1.99
C ALA A 42 -9.39 13.52 1.44
N TRP A 43 -9.03 12.70 0.44
CA TRP A 43 -7.74 12.78 -0.24
C TRP A 43 -7.58 14.09 -1.02
N VAL A 44 -8.62 14.52 -1.74
CA VAL A 44 -8.63 15.81 -2.44
C VAL A 44 -8.42 16.95 -1.43
N ALA A 45 -9.19 16.97 -0.34
CA ALA A 45 -9.06 18.00 0.69
C ALA A 45 -7.65 18.03 1.33
N GLU A 46 -7.06 16.86 1.58
CA GLU A 46 -5.70 16.76 2.13
C GLU A 46 -4.63 17.24 1.14
N ILE A 47 -4.79 16.93 -0.16
CA ILE A 47 -3.87 17.42 -1.21
C ILE A 47 -3.93 18.94 -1.29
N GLU A 48 -5.12 19.53 -1.35
CA GLU A 48 -5.31 20.98 -1.39
C GLU A 48 -4.70 21.65 -0.16
N HIS A 49 -4.93 21.09 1.03
CA HIS A 49 -4.34 21.57 2.27
C HIS A 49 -2.80 21.56 2.23
N ARG A 50 -2.19 20.44 1.84
CA ARG A 50 -0.72 20.32 1.77
C ARG A 50 -0.10 21.23 0.72
N MET A 51 -0.79 21.44 -0.41
CA MET A 51 -0.33 22.40 -1.42
C MET A 51 -0.34 23.82 -0.84
N ALA A 52 -1.41 24.22 -0.15
CA ALA A 52 -1.48 25.54 0.49
C ALA A 52 -0.39 25.74 1.56
N GLU A 53 -0.08 24.72 2.35
CA GLU A 53 1.04 24.77 3.31
C GLU A 53 2.40 24.96 2.64
N LEU A 54 2.63 24.31 1.50
CA LEU A 54 3.86 24.45 0.71
C LEU A 54 3.97 25.82 0.07
N ASP A 55 2.89 26.28 -0.58
CA ASP A 55 2.84 27.56 -1.29
C ASP A 55 2.97 28.75 -0.33
N SER A 56 2.37 28.65 0.86
CA SER A 56 2.49 29.66 1.92
C SER A 56 3.83 29.62 2.66
N GLY A 57 4.61 28.54 2.51
CA GLY A 57 5.83 28.30 3.27
C GLY A 57 5.58 27.97 4.75
N ALA A 58 4.35 27.61 5.12
CA ALA A 58 4.00 27.17 6.48
C ALA A 58 4.78 25.91 6.89
N VAL A 59 5.20 25.10 5.91
CA VAL A 59 6.03 23.92 6.12
C VAL A 59 7.35 24.02 5.36
N LYS A 60 8.41 23.42 5.94
CA LYS A 60 9.71 23.30 5.27
C LYS A 60 9.82 21.90 4.63
N PRO A 61 9.80 21.78 3.28
CA PRO A 61 9.94 20.50 2.63
C PRO A 61 11.37 19.95 2.82
N ILE A 62 11.48 18.63 2.78
CA ILE A 62 12.77 17.93 2.70
C ILE A 62 12.99 17.40 1.27
N PRO A 63 14.24 17.31 0.80
CA PRO A 63 14.54 16.68 -0.49
C PRO A 63 14.07 15.22 -0.52
N TRP A 64 13.57 14.77 -1.68
CA TRP A 64 13.15 13.37 -1.87
C TRP A 64 14.27 12.36 -1.57
N SER A 65 15.51 12.69 -1.92
CA SER A 65 16.68 11.84 -1.63
C SER A 65 16.86 11.58 -0.13
N GLU A 66 16.56 12.57 0.70
CA GLU A 66 16.62 12.47 2.15
C GLU A 66 15.51 11.56 2.68
N LEU A 67 14.27 11.79 2.27
CA LEU A 67 13.13 10.94 2.64
C LEU A 67 13.35 9.48 2.22
N ARG A 68 13.75 9.26 0.97
CA ARG A 68 14.04 7.93 0.43
C ARG A 68 15.12 7.21 1.24
N THR A 69 16.17 7.92 1.64
CA THR A 69 17.23 7.35 2.50
C THR A 69 16.67 6.91 3.85
N ARG A 70 15.79 7.71 4.47
CA ARG A 70 15.14 7.37 5.75
C ARG A 70 14.26 6.12 5.62
N LEU A 71 13.44 6.04 4.57
CA LEU A 71 12.57 4.88 4.31
C LEU A 71 13.38 3.58 4.17
N HIS A 72 14.46 3.59 3.38
CA HIS A 72 15.31 2.42 3.19
C HIS A 72 16.11 2.02 4.45
N ARG A 73 16.39 2.97 5.36
CA ARG A 73 17.03 2.69 6.64
C ARG A 73 16.07 2.01 7.61
N GLY A 74 14.79 2.42 7.64
CA GLY A 74 13.75 1.82 8.47
C GLY A 74 13.41 0.37 8.08
N SER A 75 13.47 0.04 6.79
CA SER A 75 13.29 -1.34 6.30
C SER A 75 14.46 -2.30 6.61
N ARG A 76 15.53 -1.81 7.25
CA ARG A 76 16.76 -2.57 7.56
C ARG A 76 16.99 -2.80 9.06
N ALA A 77 15.97 -2.68 9.91
CA ALA A 77 16.09 -3.13 11.30
C ALA A 77 16.30 -4.66 11.32
N PRO A 78 17.33 -5.18 12.04
CA PRO A 78 17.54 -6.61 12.15
C PRO A 78 16.38 -7.23 12.93
N ASN A 79 15.71 -8.18 12.27
CA ASN A 79 14.71 -9.07 12.87
C ASN A 79 15.40 -9.92 13.95
N ASN A 80 15.46 -9.41 15.18
CA ASN A 80 15.84 -10.21 16.33
C ASN A 80 14.58 -10.94 16.81
N ARG A 81 14.53 -12.23 16.49
CA ARG A 81 13.56 -13.20 17.02
C ARG A 81 13.75 -13.38 18.52
#